data_AF-A0A7C0UCW3-F1
#
_entry.id   AF-A0A7C0UCW3-F1
#
_cell.length_a   1.000
_cell.length_b   1.000
_cell.length_c   1.000
_cell.angle_alpha   90.00
_cell.angle_beta   90.00
_cell.angle_gamma   90.00
#
_symmetry.space_group_name_H-M   'P 1'
#
loop_
_entity.id
_entity.type
_entity.pdbx_description
1 polymer ?
#
loop_
_entity_poly.entity_id
_entity_poly.type
_entity_poly.pdbx_seq_one_letter_code
_entity_poly.pdbx_strand_id
1 'polypeptide(L)'
;MRDVRSHRFIFWDRPSLRNMSSDDFRKYIEELRQKGRRDELGRIVRRFVQWGNATEGIILFKAEEIKEALAQIKRSSRSLQFCDPVRLRAWEKAARYAEESRG
;
A
#
# COMPACT_ATOMS: atom_id res chain seq x y z
N MET A 1 -4.94 -15.29 -10.85
CA MET A 1 -4.33 -14.22 -10.03
C MET A 1 -5.12 -12.93 -10.30
N ARG A 2 -5.61 -12.19 -9.28
CA ARG A 2 -6.35 -10.92 -9.52
C ARG A 2 -5.41 -9.88 -10.15
N ASP A 3 -5.91 -8.95 -10.95
CA ASP A 3 -5.09 -7.89 -11.58
C ASP A 3 -4.98 -6.67 -10.64
N VAL A 4 -3.82 -6.04 -10.55
CA VAL A 4 -3.57 -4.83 -9.72
C VAL A 4 -3.35 -3.65 -10.65
N ARG A 5 -4.37 -2.81 -10.79
CA ARG A 5 -4.35 -1.67 -11.73
C ARG A 5 -4.26 -0.32 -11.04
N SER A 6 -4.57 -0.25 -9.74
CA SER A 6 -4.61 1.03 -9.02
C SER A 6 -3.26 1.73 -8.99
N HIS A 7 -2.14 1.00 -9.06
CA HIS A 7 -0.78 1.58 -9.10
C HIS A 7 -0.61 2.61 -10.23
N ARG A 8 -1.28 2.42 -11.37
CA ARG A 8 -1.20 3.35 -12.52
C ARG A 8 -1.81 4.71 -12.23
N PHE A 9 -2.83 4.76 -11.37
CA PHE A 9 -3.50 5.98 -10.95
C PHE A 9 -2.82 6.60 -9.73
N ILE A 10 -2.35 5.77 -8.78
CA ILE A 10 -1.69 6.19 -7.54
C ILE A 10 -0.34 6.87 -7.82
N PHE A 11 0.38 6.40 -8.85
CA PHE A 11 1.73 6.87 -9.20
C PHE A 11 1.76 7.69 -10.49
N TRP A 12 0.75 8.54 -10.71
CA TRP A 12 0.65 9.39 -11.90
C TRP A 12 1.89 10.26 -12.16
N ASP A 13 2.60 10.64 -11.10
CA ASP A 13 3.84 11.42 -11.04
C ASP A 13 5.13 10.59 -11.10
N ARG A 14 5.04 9.25 -11.08
CA ARG A 14 6.19 8.35 -11.16
C ARG A 14 6.04 7.40 -12.36
N PRO A 15 6.48 7.82 -13.56
CA PRO A 15 6.34 7.03 -14.78
C PRO A 15 6.91 5.61 -14.68
N SER A 16 8.02 5.43 -13.94
CA SER A 16 8.66 4.13 -13.74
C SER A 16 7.76 3.13 -13.02
N LEU A 17 6.92 3.57 -12.07
CA LEU A 17 5.95 2.70 -11.40
C LEU A 17 4.66 2.61 -12.19
N ARG A 18 4.17 3.72 -12.74
CA ARG A 18 2.92 3.79 -13.51
C ARG A 18 2.91 2.88 -14.74
N ASN A 19 4.03 2.80 -15.45
CA ASN A 19 4.10 2.09 -16.72
C ASN A 19 4.37 0.59 -16.54
N MET A 20 4.53 0.11 -15.30
CA MET A 20 4.69 -1.32 -15.04
C MET A 20 3.44 -2.11 -15.43
N SER A 21 3.65 -3.36 -15.83
CA SER A 21 2.58 -4.34 -15.80
C SER A 21 2.21 -4.63 -14.32
N SER A 22 1.02 -5.20 -14.08
CA SER A 22 0.66 -5.62 -12.72
C SER A 22 1.68 -6.62 -12.14
N ASP A 23 2.24 -7.49 -12.98
CA ASP A 23 3.18 -8.51 -12.52
C ASP A 23 4.58 -7.93 -12.27
N ASP A 24 5.04 -6.99 -13.09
CA ASP A 24 6.30 -6.29 -12.84
C ASP A 24 6.21 -5.43 -11.59
N PHE A 25 5.08 -4.77 -11.36
CA PHE A 25 4.85 -4.01 -10.14
C PHE A 25 4.92 -4.91 -8.91
N ARG A 26 4.30 -6.10 -8.96
CA ARG A 26 4.40 -7.09 -7.88
C ARG A 26 5.82 -7.56 -7.63
N LYS A 27 6.54 -7.94 -8.68
CA LYS A 27 7.95 -8.35 -8.59
C LYS A 27 8.80 -7.25 -7.96
N TYR A 28 8.55 -6.00 -8.33
CA TYR A 28 9.24 -4.85 -7.77
C TYR A 28 8.97 -4.69 -6.26
N ILE A 29 7.74 -4.88 -5.79
CA ILE A 29 7.44 -4.88 -4.35
C ILE A 29 8.19 -5.99 -3.62
N GLU A 30 8.22 -7.20 -4.16
CA GLU A 30 8.99 -8.31 -3.56
C GLU A 30 10.49 -8.04 -3.56
N GLU A 31 11.01 -7.45 -4.63
CA GLU A 31 12.42 -7.06 -4.72
C GLU A 31 12.78 -6.03 -3.65
N LEU A 32 11.91 -5.03 -3.41
CA LEU A 32 12.11 -4.06 -2.33
C LEU A 32 12.16 -4.73 -0.95
N ARG A 33 11.32 -5.74 -0.71
CA ARG A 33 11.36 -6.55 0.52
C ARG A 33 12.67 -7.31 0.66
N GLN A 34 13.07 -8.04 -0.38
CA GLN A 34 14.29 -8.85 -0.38
C GLN A 34 15.55 -8.01 -0.18
N LYS A 35 15.60 -6.81 -0.79
CA LYS A 35 16.72 -5.87 -0.66
C LYS A 35 16.67 -5.01 0.60
N GLY A 36 15.69 -5.20 1.48
CA GLY A 36 15.54 -4.43 2.72
C GLY A 36 15.27 -2.93 2.50
N ARG A 37 14.72 -2.54 1.34
CA ARG A 37 14.47 -1.12 0.98
C ARG A 37 13.17 -0.60 1.62
N ARG A 38 13.10 -0.66 2.96
CA ARG A 38 11.90 -0.38 3.77
C ARG A 38 11.34 1.03 3.54
N ASP A 39 12.19 2.03 3.32
CA ASP A 39 11.73 3.42 3.08
C ASP A 39 10.92 3.56 1.80
N GLU A 40 11.39 2.96 0.71
CA GLU A 40 10.71 3.03 -0.59
C GLU A 40 9.42 2.20 -0.58
N LEU A 41 9.48 1.02 0.04
CA LEU A 41 8.29 0.19 0.25
C LEU A 41 7.25 0.93 1.10
N GLY A 42 7.65 1.55 2.21
CA GLY A 42 6.78 2.32 3.07
C GLY A 42 6.14 3.51 2.34
N ARG A 43 6.88 4.22 1.49
CA ARG A 43 6.34 5.29 0.63
C ARG A 43 5.26 4.76 -0.31
N ILE A 44 5.48 3.59 -0.92
CA ILE A 44 4.50 2.96 -1.81
C ILE A 44 3.24 2.57 -1.04
N VAL A 45 3.38 1.86 0.08
CA VAL A 45 2.24 1.44 0.92
C VAL A 45 1.44 2.66 1.36
N ARG A 46 2.11 3.73 1.82
CA ARG A 46 1.46 4.98 2.23
C ARG A 46 0.63 5.58 1.11
N ARG A 47 1.13 5.61 -0.12
CA ARG A 47 0.36 6.12 -1.26
C ARG A 47 -0.85 5.26 -1.59
N PHE A 48 -0.75 3.95 -1.44
CA PHE A 48 -1.90 3.06 -1.54
C PHE A 48 -2.94 3.33 -0.46
N VAL A 49 -2.52 3.53 0.79
CA VAL A 49 -3.45 3.88 1.88
C VAL A 49 -4.17 5.21 1.60
N GLN A 50 -3.44 6.20 1.07
CA GLN A 50 -3.99 7.51 0.76
C GLN A 50 -4.94 7.46 -0.45
N TRP A 51 -4.56 6.83 -1.55
CA TRP A 51 -5.23 6.98 -2.85
C TRP A 51 -5.85 5.69 -3.40
N GLY A 52 -5.37 4.52 -2.99
CA GLY A 52 -5.83 3.21 -3.45
C GLY A 52 -7.00 2.61 -2.67
N ASN A 53 -7.40 1.41 -3.10
CA ASN A 53 -8.40 0.59 -2.41
C ASN A 53 -7.71 -0.49 -1.55
N ALA A 54 -8.31 -0.82 -0.41
CA ALA A 54 -7.73 -1.75 0.55
C ALA A 54 -7.66 -3.20 0.02
N THR A 55 -8.54 -3.59 -0.90
CA THR A 55 -8.58 -4.94 -1.48
C THR A 55 -7.35 -5.25 -2.33
N GLU A 56 -6.90 -4.32 -3.17
CA GLU A 56 -5.62 -4.45 -3.89
C GLU A 56 -4.44 -4.35 -2.92
N GLY A 57 -4.57 -3.51 -1.90
CA GLY A 57 -3.58 -3.39 -0.83
C GLY A 57 -3.21 -4.71 -0.16
N ILE A 58 -4.20 -5.47 0.30
CA ILE A 58 -3.97 -6.76 0.97
C ILE A 58 -3.43 -7.86 0.05
N ILE A 59 -3.58 -7.70 -1.28
CA ILE A 59 -2.97 -8.60 -2.25
C ILE A 59 -1.47 -8.29 -2.37
N LEU A 60 -1.09 -7.02 -2.28
CA LEU A 60 0.28 -6.56 -2.50
C LEU A 60 1.13 -6.55 -1.24
N PHE A 61 0.55 -6.22 -0.09
CA PHE A 61 1.26 -5.86 1.13
C PHE A 61 1.04 -6.85 2.26
N LYS A 62 2.05 -7.00 3.12
CA LYS A 62 1.91 -7.70 4.39
C LYS A 62 1.15 -6.83 5.38
N ALA A 63 0.48 -7.44 6.34
CA ALA A 63 -0.33 -6.70 7.29
C ALA A 63 0.50 -5.72 8.13
N GLU A 64 1.72 -6.11 8.48
CA GLU A 64 2.67 -5.30 9.24
C GLU A 64 3.06 -4.04 8.47
N GLU A 65 3.27 -4.15 7.15
CA GLU A 65 3.60 -3.01 6.28
C GLU A 65 2.44 -2.01 6.21
N ILE A 66 1.21 -2.51 6.12
CA ILE A 66 0.00 -1.69 6.14
C ILE A 66 -0.15 -1.00 7.51
N LYS A 67 0.05 -1.74 8.60
CA LYS A 67 -0.02 -1.20 9.98
C LYS A 67 1.03 -0.12 10.22
N GLU A 68 2.27 -0.34 9.79
CA GLU A 68 3.35 0.65 9.86
C GLU A 68 2.97 1.94 9.11
N ALA A 69 2.45 1.82 7.88
CA ALA A 69 2.02 2.97 7.08
C ALA A 69 0.84 3.72 7.73
N LEU A 70 -0.15 3.00 8.26
CA LEU A 70 -1.29 3.59 8.98
C LEU A 70 -0.82 4.35 10.22
N ALA A 71 0.10 3.77 11.01
CA ALA A 71 0.67 4.42 12.18
C ALA A 71 1.40 5.72 11.81
N GLN A 72 2.18 5.71 10.73
CA GLN A 72 2.87 6.91 10.24
C GLN A 72 1.89 8.00 9.78
N ILE A 73 0.81 7.64 9.08
CA ILE A 73 -0.23 8.58 8.64
C ILE A 73 -0.92 9.20 9.86
N LYS A 74 -1.32 8.39 10.85
CA LYS A 74 -1.99 8.86 12.07
C LYS A 74 -1.13 9.79 12.92
N ARG A 75 0.19 9.56 12.98
CA ARG A 75 1.13 10.43 13.72
C ARG A 75 1.32 11.81 13.05
N SER A 76 0.89 11.98 11.81
CA SER A 76 1.09 13.21 11.05
C SER A 76 -0.26 13.91 10.83
N SER A 77 -0.52 14.97 11.59
CA SER A 77 -1.73 15.81 11.44
C SER A 77 -1.92 16.35 10.02
N ARG A 78 -0.81 16.65 9.33
CA ARG A 78 -0.80 17.06 7.91
C ARG A 78 -1.23 15.94 6.97
N SER A 79 -0.94 14.68 7.31
CA SER A 79 -1.36 13.52 6.50
C SER A 79 -2.84 13.18 6.66
N LEU A 80 -3.41 13.48 7.84
CA LEU A 80 -4.84 13.28 8.12
C LEU A 80 -5.74 14.23 7.30
N GLN A 81 -5.26 15.42 6.94
CA GLN A 81 -5.99 16.35 6.08
C GLN A 81 -6.28 15.77 4.68
N PHE A 82 -5.46 14.83 4.22
CA PHE A 82 -5.56 14.24 2.88
C PHE A 82 -6.08 12.80 2.92
N CYS A 83 -6.48 12.27 4.08
CA CYS A 83 -6.87 10.88 4.22
C CYS A 83 -8.19 10.77 4.97
N ASP A 84 -9.23 10.37 4.24
CA ASP A 84 -10.58 10.15 4.77
C ASP A 84 -10.56 9.15 5.95
N PRO A 85 -11.13 9.50 7.13
CA PRO A 85 -11.22 8.59 8.27
C PRO A 85 -11.90 7.25 7.96
N VAL A 86 -12.89 7.22 7.07
CA VAL A 86 -13.55 5.99 6.59
C VAL A 86 -12.55 5.10 5.85
N ARG A 87 -11.70 5.70 5.02
CA ARG A 87 -10.66 4.99 4.29
C ARG A 87 -9.64 4.40 5.25
N LEU A 88 -9.19 5.15 6.26
CA LEU A 88 -8.28 4.64 7.27
C LEU A 88 -8.87 3.42 8.01
N ARG A 89 -10.14 3.50 8.43
CA ARG A 89 -10.85 2.36 9.04
C ARG A 89 -10.95 1.14 8.10
N ALA A 90 -11.20 1.36 6.82
CA ALA A 90 -11.25 0.28 5.83
C ALA A 90 -9.89 -0.43 5.71
N TRP A 91 -8.79 0.33 5.68
CA TRP A 91 -7.44 -0.22 5.64
C TRP A 91 -7.04 -0.93 6.94
N GLU A 92 -7.47 -0.42 8.11
CA GLU A 92 -7.28 -1.11 9.39
C GLU A 92 -7.99 -2.47 9.42
N LYS A 93 -9.24 -2.52 8.97
CA LYS A 93 -10.00 -3.77 8.88
C LYS A 93 -9.35 -4.74 7.90
N ALA A 94 -8.86 -4.24 6.77
CA ALA A 94 -8.19 -5.05 5.76
C ALA A 94 -6.85 -5.62 6.28
N ALA A 95 -6.07 -4.82 7.02
CA ALA A 95 -4.83 -5.28 7.65
C ALA A 95 -5.10 -6.40 8.66
N ARG A 96 -6.14 -6.27 9.50
CA ARG A 96 -6.54 -7.31 10.45
C ARG A 96 -6.94 -8.60 9.73
N TYR A 97 -7.78 -8.50 8.69
CA TYR A 97 -8.18 -9.65 7.88
C TYR A 97 -7.01 -10.38 7.24
N ALA A 98 -6.00 -9.64 6.76
CA ALA A 98 -4.80 -10.21 6.15
C ALA A 98 -3.91 -10.98 7.14
N GLU A 99 -3.96 -10.67 8.44
CA GLU A 99 -3.31 -11.46 9.49
C GLU A 99 -4.09 -12.74 9.77
N GLU A 100 -5.40 -12.63 9.97
CA GLU A 100 -6.28 -13.75 10.31
C GLU A 100 -6.37 -14.80 9.20
N SER A 101 -6.28 -14.37 7.93
CA SER A 101 -6.39 -15.28 6.77
C SER A 101 -5.07 -15.98 6.39
N ARG A 102 -3.96 -15.64 7.06
CA ARG A 102 -2.63 -16.25 6.84
C ARG A 102 -2.14 -17.06 8.05
N GLY A 103 -2.93 -17.12 9.12
CA GLY A 103 -2.72 -17.95 10.30
C GLY A 103 -3.33 -19.34 10.16
#